data_AF-A0A182SJM0-F1
#
_entry.id   AF-A0A182SJM0-F1
#
_cell.length_a   1.000
_cell.length_b   1.000
_cell.length_c   1.000
_cell.angle_alpha   90.00
_cell.angle_beta   90.00
_cell.angle_gamma   90.00
#
_symmetry.space_group_name_H-M   'P 1'
#
loop_
_entity.id
_entity.type
_entity.pdbx_description
1 polymer ?
#
loop_
_entity_poly.entity_id
_entity_poly.type
_entity_poly.pdbx_seq_one_letter_code
_entity_poly.pdbx_strand_id
1 'polypeptide(L)'
;MVSPELGVLLTKRKYLLTNILRHLYGALAYAELGTMNTSSGAEWAYFMDAFGAWPAFLFSWVSTLVLKPSQMAIICLSFAQYAVEAFVFECDPPLGVVKMVAILAIELFPFHFQSIGQGPFAKHPSLEHWAIVNLGMAVQNVFTSAKLIAVLIVICGG
;
A
#
# COMPACT_ATOMS: atom_id res chain seq x y z
N MET A 1 2.00 -30.87 34.78
CA MET A 1 2.85 -29.75 34.32
C MET A 1 2.71 -29.69 32.80
N VAL A 2 2.00 -28.69 32.27
CA VAL A 2 1.85 -28.51 30.81
C VAL A 2 3.21 -28.02 30.28
N SER A 3 3.77 -28.71 29.30
CA SER A 3 5.06 -28.34 28.70
C SER A 3 5.01 -26.90 28.16
N PRO A 4 6.01 -26.05 28.45
CA PRO A 4 6.04 -24.64 28.00
C PRO A 4 5.93 -24.48 26.47
N GLU A 5 6.39 -25.47 25.70
CA GLU A 5 6.24 -25.54 24.24
C GLU A 5 4.76 -25.58 23.79
N LEU A 6 3.90 -26.29 24.54
CA LEU A 6 2.48 -26.37 24.24
C LEU A 6 1.78 -25.02 24.48
N GLY A 7 2.27 -24.23 25.45
CA GLY A 7 1.77 -22.87 25.70
C GLY A 7 2.06 -21.91 24.56
N VAL A 8 3.27 -21.95 24.00
CA VAL A 8 3.67 -21.13 22.84
C VAL A 8 2.89 -21.52 21.59
N LEU A 9 2.73 -22.83 21.33
CA LEU A 9 1.98 -23.34 20.17
C LEU A 9 0.48 -22.98 20.24
N LEU A 10 -0.13 -23.11 21.41
CA LEU A 10 -1.54 -22.72 21.61
C LEU A 10 -1.72 -21.22 21.47
N THR A 11 -0.75 -20.42 21.90
CA THR A 11 -0.77 -18.96 21.77
C THR A 11 -0.66 -18.55 20.30
N LYS A 12 0.32 -19.09 19.56
CA LYS A 12 0.45 -18.87 18.11
C LYS A 12 -0.81 -19.28 17.35
N ARG A 13 -1.38 -20.46 17.67
CA ARG A 13 -2.62 -20.95 17.06
C ARG A 13 -3.80 -20.03 17.34
N LYS A 14 -3.96 -19.54 18.58
CA LYS A 14 -5.02 -18.58 18.93
C LYS A 14 -4.85 -17.27 18.18
N TYR A 15 -3.64 -16.69 18.15
CA TYR A 15 -3.39 -15.45 17.41
C TYR A 15 -3.63 -15.61 15.91
N LEU A 16 -3.23 -16.74 15.32
CA LEU A 16 -3.46 -17.02 13.91
C LEU A 16 -4.97 -17.10 13.62
N LEU A 17 -5.72 -17.89 14.41
CA LEU A 17 -7.16 -18.08 14.23
C LEU A 17 -7.93 -16.77 14.41
N THR A 18 -7.66 -16.01 15.47
CA THR A 18 -8.35 -14.73 15.73
C THR A 18 -8.10 -13.73 14.59
N ASN A 19 -6.87 -13.67 14.07
CA ASN A 19 -6.58 -12.82 12.93
C ASN A 19 -7.30 -13.30 11.68
N ILE A 20 -7.22 -14.59 11.33
CA ILE A 20 -7.89 -15.13 10.13
C ILE A 20 -9.39 -14.82 10.17
N LEU A 21 -10.05 -15.10 11.29
CA LEU A 21 -11.48 -14.87 11.44
C LEU A 21 -11.83 -13.39 11.27
N ARG A 22 -11.09 -12.47 11.91
CA ARG A 22 -11.32 -11.03 11.80
C ARG A 22 -11.24 -10.53 10.36
N HIS A 23 -10.22 -10.95 9.61
CA HIS A 23 -10.07 -10.51 8.23
C HIS A 23 -11.11 -11.16 7.31
N LEU A 24 -11.46 -12.42 7.53
CA LEU A 24 -12.48 -13.11 6.72
C LEU A 24 -13.86 -12.47 6.87
N TYR A 25 -14.29 -12.19 8.11
CA TYR A 25 -15.56 -11.49 8.35
C TYR A 25 -15.58 -10.09 7.72
N GLY A 26 -14.47 -9.35 7.82
CA GLY A 26 -14.36 -8.03 7.17
C GLY A 26 -14.43 -8.12 5.64
N ALA A 27 -13.73 -9.09 5.05
CA ALA A 27 -13.74 -9.31 3.61
C ALA A 27 -15.12 -9.76 3.09
N LEU A 28 -15.82 -10.63 3.84
CA LEU A 28 -17.17 -11.09 3.49
C LEU A 28 -18.16 -9.92 3.50
N ALA A 29 -18.16 -9.09 4.55
CA ALA A 29 -19.03 -7.92 4.63
C ALA A 29 -18.76 -6.93 3.48
N TYR A 30 -17.50 -6.74 3.10
CA TYR A 30 -17.13 -5.89 1.97
C TYR A 30 -17.56 -6.49 0.63
N ALA A 31 -17.49 -7.81 0.47
CA ALA A 31 -17.97 -8.51 -0.72
C ALA A 31 -19.50 -8.40 -0.85
N GLU A 32 -20.26 -8.60 0.23
CA GLU A 32 -21.72 -8.42 0.25
C GLU A 32 -22.11 -6.99 -0.13
N LEU A 33 -21.43 -6.00 0.45
CA LEU A 33 -21.65 -4.58 0.15
C LEU A 33 -21.36 -4.26 -1.32
N GLY A 34 -20.29 -4.83 -1.89
CA GLY A 34 -19.95 -4.68 -3.32
C GLY A 34 -20.91 -5.37 -4.28
N THR A 35 -21.62 -6.42 -3.85
CA THR A 35 -22.69 -7.02 -4.65
C THR A 35 -24.03 -6.28 -4.55
N MET A 36 -24.28 -5.57 -3.43
CA MET A 36 -25.53 -4.86 -3.20
C MET A 36 -25.60 -3.50 -3.92
N ASN A 37 -24.46 -2.82 -4.12
CA ASN A 37 -24.41 -1.55 -4.82
C ASN A 37 -23.43 -1.59 -6.01
N THR A 38 -23.97 -1.65 -7.23
CA THR A 38 -23.19 -1.67 -8.48
C THR A 38 -22.86 -0.27 -9.01
N SER A 39 -23.04 0.78 -8.19
CA SER A 39 -22.77 2.16 -8.60
C SER A 39 -21.27 2.40 -8.81
N SER A 40 -20.92 3.10 -9.90
CA SER A 40 -19.53 3.48 -10.20
C SER A 40 -19.05 4.57 -9.24
N GLY A 41 -18.44 4.16 -8.14
CA GLY A 41 -17.87 5.06 -7.13
C GLY A 41 -17.08 4.37 -6.01
N ALA A 42 -16.96 3.03 -6.05
CA ALA A 42 -16.35 2.22 -5.01
C ALA A 42 -16.91 2.58 -3.61
N GLU A 43 -16.02 2.74 -2.61
CA GLU A 43 -16.39 3.00 -1.21
C GLU A 43 -17.22 4.26 -1.01
N TRP A 44 -17.01 5.27 -1.86
CA TRP A 44 -17.77 6.51 -1.79
C TRP A 44 -19.26 6.31 -2.08
N ALA A 45 -19.61 5.41 -3.01
CA ALA A 45 -20.99 5.10 -3.32
C ALA A 45 -21.70 4.44 -2.12
N TYR A 46 -20.99 3.60 -1.35
CA TYR A 46 -21.55 3.01 -0.13
C TYR A 46 -21.86 4.06 0.94
N PHE A 47 -20.95 5.02 1.14
CA PHE A 47 -21.18 6.10 2.11
C PHE A 47 -22.27 7.06 1.67
N MET A 48 -22.39 7.30 0.36
CA MET A 48 -23.45 8.15 -0.19
C MET A 48 -24.83 7.53 0.03
N ASP A 49 -24.98 6.23 -0.19
CA ASP A 49 -26.27 5.53 -0.03
C ASP A 49 -26.66 5.34 1.44
N ALA A 50 -25.70 5.12 2.34
CA ALA A 50 -25.97 4.86 3.76
C ALA A 50 -26.07 6.12 4.62
N PHE A 51 -25.25 7.15 4.38
CA PHE A 51 -25.08 8.31 5.27
C PHE A 51 -25.30 9.67 4.59
N GLY A 52 -25.53 9.69 3.28
CA GLY A 52 -25.76 10.91 2.51
C GLY A 52 -24.49 11.66 2.10
N ALA A 53 -24.67 12.86 1.52
CA ALA A 53 -23.60 13.56 0.81
C ALA A 53 -22.46 14.08 1.71
N TRP A 54 -22.75 14.51 2.93
CA TRP A 54 -21.76 15.13 3.83
C TRP A 54 -20.67 14.14 4.30
N PRO A 55 -21.04 12.95 4.85
CA PRO A 55 -20.06 11.95 5.27
C PRO A 55 -19.29 11.35 4.09
N ALA A 56 -19.95 11.15 2.94
CA ALA A 56 -19.31 10.66 1.72
C ALA A 56 -18.22 11.64 1.21
N PHE A 57 -18.47 12.95 1.25
CA PHE A 57 -17.48 13.95 0.87
C PHE A 57 -16.24 13.91 1.78
N LEU A 58 -16.43 13.92 3.10
CA LEU A 58 -15.33 13.87 4.06
C LEU A 58 -14.48 12.61 3.89
N PHE A 59 -15.11 11.46 3.66
CA PHE A 59 -14.41 10.20 3.37
C PHE A 59 -13.54 10.31 2.12
N SER A 60 -14.09 10.83 1.01
CA SER A 60 -13.33 11.00 -0.24
C SER A 60 -12.15 11.96 -0.09
N TRP A 61 -12.32 13.03 0.70
CA TRP A 61 -11.31 14.03 0.98
C TRP A 61 -10.15 13.45 1.78
N VAL A 62 -10.44 12.77 2.89
CA VAL A 62 -9.43 12.11 3.72
C VAL A 62 -8.73 11.01 2.94
N SER A 63 -9.47 10.22 2.17
CA SER A 63 -8.89 9.14 1.38
C SER A 63 -7.92 9.66 0.31
N THR A 64 -8.27 10.77 -0.34
CA THR A 64 -7.43 11.34 -1.41
C THR A 64 -6.23 12.10 -0.85
N LEU A 65 -6.41 12.89 0.22
CA LEU A 65 -5.34 13.76 0.75
C LEU A 65 -4.47 13.11 1.82
N VAL A 66 -4.94 12.08 2.52
CA VAL A 66 -4.20 11.46 3.63
C VAL A 66 -3.79 10.04 3.28
N LEU A 67 -4.72 9.18 2.83
CA LEU A 67 -4.42 7.77 2.62
C LEU A 67 -3.45 7.54 1.46
N LYS A 68 -3.67 8.18 0.30
CA LYS A 68 -2.78 8.02 -0.86
C LYS A 68 -1.33 8.47 -0.61
N PRO A 69 -1.07 9.69 -0.09
CA PRO A 69 0.32 10.11 0.15
C PRO A 69 0.97 9.36 1.32
N SER A 70 0.22 8.98 2.35
CA SER A 70 0.78 8.20 3.46
C SER A 70 1.25 6.81 3.02
N GLN A 71 0.51 6.14 2.15
CA GLN A 71 0.93 4.85 1.58
C GLN A 71 2.27 4.98 0.82
N MET A 72 2.42 6.04 0.01
CA MET A 72 3.68 6.29 -0.71
C MET A 72 4.82 6.62 0.26
N ALA A 73 4.57 7.44 1.28
CA ALA A 73 5.56 7.78 2.28
C ALA A 73 6.05 6.54 3.07
N ILE A 74 5.14 5.64 3.45
CA ILE A 74 5.49 4.38 4.14
C ILE A 74 6.37 3.51 3.24
N ILE A 75 6.01 3.36 1.96
CA ILE A 75 6.81 2.56 1.00
C ILE A 75 8.22 3.15 0.86
N CYS A 76 8.35 4.47 0.67
CA CYS A 76 9.65 5.13 0.56
C CYS A 76 10.48 5.00 1.85
N LEU A 77 9.85 5.13 3.02
CA LEU A 77 10.51 4.98 4.31
C LEU A 77 11.02 3.54 4.51
N SER A 78 10.20 2.54 4.22
CA SER A 78 10.61 1.14 4.29
C SER A 78 11.73 0.83 3.29
N PHE A 79 11.66 1.36 2.07
CA PHE A 79 12.74 1.22 1.10
C PHE A 79 14.05 1.84 1.61
N ALA A 80 13.99 3.05 2.17
CA ALA A 80 15.15 3.71 2.75
C ALA A 80 15.74 2.90 3.93
N GLN A 81 14.89 2.31 4.77
CA GLN A 81 15.33 1.45 5.87
C GLN A 81 16.08 0.22 5.34
N TYR A 82 15.49 -0.53 4.42
CA TYR A 82 16.15 -1.72 3.84
C TYR A 82 17.40 -1.37 3.04
N ALA A 83 17.43 -0.24 2.35
CA ALA A 83 18.61 0.22 1.62
C ALA A 83 19.76 0.57 2.57
N VAL A 84 19.49 1.31 3.66
CA VAL A 84 20.52 1.67 4.65
C VAL A 84 21.05 0.42 5.37
N GLU A 85 20.17 -0.52 5.70
CA GLU A 85 20.54 -1.81 6.33
C GLU A 85 21.44 -2.66 5.42
N ALA A 86 21.28 -2.56 4.09
CA ALA A 86 22.16 -3.26 3.14
C ALA A 86 23.60 -2.70 3.08
N PHE A 87 23.83 -1.44 3.49
CA PHE A 87 25.15 -0.80 3.45
C PHE A 87 25.84 -0.71 4.82
N VAL A 88 25.09 -0.82 5.92
CA VAL A 88 25.62 -0.74 7.30
C VAL A 88 25.55 -2.11 7.94
N PHE A 89 26.65 -2.87 7.90
CA PHE A 89 26.68 -4.27 8.33
C PHE A 89 26.70 -4.47 9.87
N GLU A 90 27.04 -3.45 10.69
CA GLU A 90 27.30 -3.66 12.13
C GLU A 90 26.93 -2.50 13.09
N CYS A 91 26.19 -1.46 12.65
CA CYS A 91 25.83 -0.33 13.52
C CYS A 91 24.34 -0.02 13.44
N ASP A 92 23.71 0.29 14.58
CA ASP A 92 22.33 0.78 14.64
C ASP A 92 22.18 1.97 13.67
N PRO A 93 21.33 1.87 12.64
CA PRO A 93 21.24 2.90 11.62
C PRO A 93 20.77 4.20 12.27
N PRO A 94 21.57 5.28 12.23
CA PRO A 94 21.22 6.52 12.89
C PRO A 94 19.91 7.04 12.29
N LEU A 95 18.89 7.19 13.14
CA LEU A 95 17.53 7.59 12.76
C LEU A 95 17.50 8.86 11.89
N GLY A 96 18.49 9.74 12.07
CA GLY A 96 18.67 10.94 11.26
C GLY A 96 19.02 10.66 9.79
N VAL A 97 19.90 9.70 9.51
CA VAL A 97 20.32 9.35 8.14
C VAL A 97 19.19 8.64 7.40
N VAL A 98 18.49 7.72 8.07
CA VAL A 98 17.31 7.05 7.48
C VAL A 98 16.23 8.08 7.12
N LYS A 99 15.98 9.07 7.99
CA LYS A 99 15.02 10.14 7.70
C LYS A 99 15.47 11.05 6.55
N MET A 100 16.75 11.41 6.46
CA MET A 100 17.25 12.22 5.34
C MET A 100 17.20 11.46 4.01
N VAL A 101 17.61 10.18 3.99
CA VAL A 101 17.51 9.33 2.80
C VAL A 101 16.04 9.11 2.42
N ALA A 102 15.14 8.95 3.39
CA ALA A 102 13.71 8.85 3.12
C ALA A 102 13.13 10.15 2.54
N ILE A 103 13.53 11.32 3.05
CA ILE A 103 13.10 12.63 2.49
C ILE A 103 13.62 12.78 1.06
N LEU A 104 14.90 12.50 0.81
CA LEU A 104 15.48 12.54 -0.54
C LEU A 104 14.77 11.57 -1.48
N ALA A 105 14.45 10.35 -1.03
CA ALA A 105 13.70 9.38 -1.82
C ALA A 105 12.26 9.86 -2.12
N ILE A 106 11.60 10.51 -1.15
CA ILE A 106 10.27 11.10 -1.31
C ILE A 106 10.30 12.29 -2.28
N GLU A 107 11.37 13.07 -2.34
CA GLU A 107 11.51 14.18 -3.31
C GLU A 107 11.88 13.68 -4.72
N LEU A 108 12.66 12.60 -4.81
CA LEU A 108 13.06 12.02 -6.10
C LEU A 108 11.91 11.28 -6.82
N PHE A 109 11.02 10.63 -6.06
CA PHE A 109 9.95 9.79 -6.63
C PHE A 109 8.94 10.59 -7.48
N PRO A 110 8.43 11.76 -7.05
CA PRO A 110 7.61 12.64 -7.86
C PRO A 110 8.39 13.26 -9.02
N PHE A 111 9.66 13.61 -8.83
CA PHE A 111 10.48 14.25 -9.86
C PHE A 111 10.77 13.30 -11.04
N HIS A 112 11.12 12.04 -10.76
CA HIS A 112 11.29 11.02 -11.81
C HIS A 112 9.97 10.65 -12.49
N PHE A 113 8.87 10.54 -11.73
CA PHE A 113 7.56 10.21 -12.30
C PHE A 113 7.02 11.34 -13.21
N GLN A 114 7.25 12.60 -12.84
CA GLN A 114 6.95 13.77 -13.66
C GLN A 114 7.85 13.85 -14.91
N SER A 115 9.14 13.49 -14.80
CA SER A 115 10.11 13.54 -15.91
C SER A 115 9.85 12.48 -16.99
N ILE A 116 9.43 11.27 -16.61
CA ILE A 116 9.07 10.20 -17.56
C ILE A 116 7.78 10.55 -18.35
N GLY A 117 6.93 11.44 -17.81
CA GLY A 117 5.73 11.95 -18.47
C GLY A 117 6.00 12.92 -19.63
N GLN A 118 7.24 13.36 -19.85
CA GLN A 118 7.62 14.28 -20.94
C GLN A 118 8.13 13.58 -22.20
N GLY A 119 7.51 12.45 -22.57
CA GLY A 119 7.65 11.92 -23.93
C GLY A 119 7.01 12.86 -24.98
N PRO A 120 7.36 12.74 -26.28
CA PRO A 120 6.93 13.66 -27.35
C PRO A 120 5.41 13.71 -27.65
N PHE A 121 4.55 13.20 -26.77
CA PHE A 121 3.08 13.15 -26.91
C PHE A 121 2.34 14.15 -26.00
N ALA A 122 3.02 15.22 -25.57
CA ALA A 122 2.47 16.27 -24.71
C ALA A 122 1.82 17.41 -25.51
N LYS A 123 0.66 17.18 -26.14
CA LYS A 123 -0.07 18.26 -26.86
C LYS A 123 -1.53 18.46 -26.44
N HIS A 124 -2.07 17.74 -25.45
CA HIS A 124 -3.44 17.98 -24.96
C HIS A 124 -3.53 17.82 -23.43
N PRO A 125 -4.14 18.79 -22.69
CA PRO A 125 -4.26 18.75 -21.22
C PRO A 125 -5.16 17.63 -20.67
N SER A 126 -5.94 16.95 -21.52
CA SER A 126 -6.67 15.73 -21.15
C SER A 126 -5.81 14.46 -21.20
N LEU A 127 -4.70 14.48 -21.95
CA LEU A 127 -3.81 13.33 -22.13
C LEU A 127 -2.71 13.25 -21.07
N GLU A 128 -2.36 14.35 -20.42
CA GLU A 128 -1.36 14.38 -19.35
C GLU A 128 -1.83 13.58 -18.12
N HIS A 129 -3.07 13.76 -17.69
CA HIS A 129 -3.66 12.99 -16.60
C HIS A 129 -3.77 11.51 -16.96
N TRP A 130 -4.20 11.19 -18.19
CA TRP A 130 -4.32 9.81 -18.64
C TRP A 130 -2.95 9.10 -18.72
N ALA A 131 -1.92 9.78 -19.23
CA ALA A 131 -0.56 9.25 -19.32
C ALA A 131 0.05 8.99 -17.94
N ILE A 132 -0.15 9.90 -16.99
CA ILE A 132 0.29 9.76 -15.60
C ILE A 132 -0.40 8.56 -14.93
N VAL A 133 -1.72 8.40 -15.15
CA VAL A 133 -2.48 7.28 -14.57
C VAL A 133 -2.03 5.95 -15.17
N ASN A 134 -1.80 5.87 -16.48
CA ASN A 134 -1.34 4.64 -17.14
C ASN A 134 0.10 4.27 -16.73
N LEU A 135 0.98 5.26 -16.60
CA LEU A 135 2.33 5.05 -16.08
C LEU A 135 2.29 4.57 -14.61
N GLY A 136 1.41 5.15 -13.80
CA GLY A 136 1.19 4.73 -12.42
C GLY A 136 0.71 3.29 -12.31
N MET A 137 -0.27 2.90 -13.14
CA MET A 137 -0.74 1.52 -13.22
C MET A 137 0.36 0.56 -13.69
N ALA A 138 1.18 0.96 -14.67
CA ALA A 138 2.30 0.14 -15.14
C ALA A 138 3.35 -0.09 -14.03
N VAL A 139 3.77 0.96 -13.31
CA VAL A 139 4.72 0.84 -12.19
C VAL A 139 4.14 -0.03 -11.07
N GLN A 140 2.87 0.15 -10.73
CA GLN A 140 2.20 -0.68 -9.72
C GLN A 140 2.10 -2.14 -10.14
N ASN A 141 1.83 -2.42 -11.42
CA ASN A 141 1.77 -3.78 -11.93
C ASN A 141 3.15 -4.46 -11.88
N VAL A 142 4.21 -3.75 -12.24
CA VAL A 142 5.59 -4.24 -12.13
C VAL A 142 5.94 -4.54 -10.67
N PHE A 143 5.67 -3.64 -9.74
CA PHE A 143 5.98 -3.86 -8.32
C PHE A 143 5.15 -4.99 -7.70
N THR A 144 3.88 -5.12 -8.10
CA THR A 144 3.03 -6.25 -7.70
C THR A 144 3.61 -7.57 -8.21
N SER A 145 4.02 -7.63 -9.48
CA SER A 145 4.65 -8.83 -10.06
C SER A 145 5.96 -9.19 -9.36
N ALA A 146 6.81 -8.21 -9.03
CA ALA A 146 8.06 -8.43 -8.32
C ALA A 146 7.83 -8.99 -6.91
N LYS A 147 6.84 -8.47 -6.17
CA LYS A 147 6.43 -9.01 -4.87
C LYS A 147 6.01 -10.48 -4.96
N LEU A 148 5.22 -10.84 -5.98
CA LEU A 148 4.78 -12.22 -6.18
C LEU A 148 5.97 -13.15 -6.48
N ILE A 149 6.92 -12.71 -7.31
CA ILE A 149 8.13 -13.48 -7.61
C ILE A 149 8.98 -13.68 -6.35
N ALA A 150 9.18 -12.63 -5.53
CA ALA A 150 9.93 -12.73 -4.29
C ALA A 150 9.32 -13.77 -3.34
N VAL A 151 7.99 -13.77 -3.19
CA VAL A 151 7.26 -14.78 -2.39
C VAL A 151 7.46 -16.18 -2.97
N LEU A 152 7.38 -16.36 -4.29
CA LEU A 152 7.62 -17.66 -4.92
C LEU A 152 9.05 -18.16 -4.67
N ILE A 153 10.06 -17.29 -4.76
CA ILE A 153 11.45 -17.65 -4.47
C ILE A 153 11.60 -18.13 -3.02
N VAL A 154 10.98 -17.44 -2.05
CA VAL A 154 11.01 -17.85 -0.64
C VAL A 154 10.32 -19.20 -0.43
N ILE A 155 9.21 -19.48 -1.13
CA ILE A 155 8.51 -20.76 -1.04
C ILE A 155 9.34 -21.90 -1.66
N CYS A 156 9.99 -21.66 -2.80
CA CYS A 156 10.79 -22.68 -3.48
C CYS A 156 12.18 -22.89 -2.88
N GLY A 157 12.75 -21.86 -2.24
CA GLY A 157 14.07 -21.92 -1.59
C GLY A 157 14.04 -22.29 -0.10
N GLY A 158 12.84 -22.43 0.48
CA GLY A 158 12.60 -22.88 1.85
C GLY A 158 12.54 -24.40 1.98
#